data_AF-A0A8S8YSL9-F1
#
_entry.id   AF-A0A8S8YSL9-F1
#
_cell.length_a   1.000
_cell.length_b   1.000
_cell.length_c   1.000
_cell.angle_alpha   90.00
_cell.angle_beta   90.00
_cell.angle_gamma   90.00
#
_symmetry.space_group_name_H-M   'P 1'
#
loop_
_entity.id
_entity.type
_entity.pdbx_description
1 polymer ?
#
loop_
_entity_poly.entity_id
_entity_poly.type
_entity_poly.pdbx_seq_one_letter_code
_entity_poly.pdbx_strand_id
1 'polypeptide(L)' 'MQGSKELVQTESEDDIVVGLSEHIRESLVSEDHLIIWGSGGTLRAIGENNGFELTTLGIDATWE' A
#
# COMPACT_ATOMS: atom_id res chain seq x y z
N MET A 1 9.37 38.80 -18.45
CA MET A 1 9.42 37.41 -17.96
C MET A 1 8.22 37.23 -17.03
N GLN A 2 7.06 36.89 -17.61
CA GLN A 2 5.80 36.73 -16.88
C GLN A 2 5.74 35.29 -16.37
N GLY A 3 5.41 35.12 -15.09
CA GLY A 3 5.63 33.90 -14.30
C GLY A 3 5.15 32.62 -14.97
N SER A 4 6.08 31.69 -15.18
CA SER A 4 5.74 30.29 -15.44
C SER A 4 5.04 29.77 -14.20
N LYS A 5 3.75 29.42 -14.34
CA LYS A 5 3.03 28.71 -13.29
C LYS A 5 3.63 27.31 -13.26
N GLU A 6 4.55 27.07 -12.32
CA GLU A 6 5.14 25.76 -12.11
C GLU A 6 4.01 24.81 -11.69
N LEU A 7 3.76 23.78 -12.50
CA LEU A 7 2.80 22.73 -12.17
C LEU A 7 3.46 21.86 -11.11
N VAL A 8 2.99 21.96 -9.87
CA VAL A 8 3.37 21.02 -8.82
C VAL A 8 2.89 19.63 -9.25
N GLN A 9 3.82 18.75 -9.57
CA GLN A 9 3.51 17.34 -9.83
C GLN A 9 2.93 16.76 -8.54
N THR A 10 1.69 16.32 -8.61
CA THR A 10 1.06 15.55 -7.54
C THR A 10 1.23 14.08 -7.91
N GLU A 11 1.70 13.27 -6.98
CA GLU A 11 1.80 11.82 -7.17
C GLU A 11 0.40 11.25 -7.41
N SER A 12 0.30 10.25 -8.29
CA SER A 12 -0.97 9.58 -8.51
C SER A 12 -1.35 8.73 -7.30
N GLU A 13 -2.64 8.43 -7.13
CA GLU A 13 -3.09 7.52 -6.08
C GLU A 13 -2.40 6.14 -6.18
N ASP A 14 -2.19 5.67 -7.41
CA ASP A 14 -1.50 4.41 -7.68
C ASP A 14 -0.03 4.46 -7.22
N ASP A 15 0.69 5.57 -7.48
CA ASP A 15 2.08 5.74 -7.03
C ASP A 15 2.17 5.73 -5.50
N ILE A 16 1.22 6.39 -4.84
CA ILE A 16 1.12 6.42 -3.37
C ILE A 16 0.87 4.99 -2.84
N VAL A 17 -0.02 4.23 -3.47
CA VAL A 17 -0.29 2.83 -3.08
C VAL A 17 0.95 1.96 -3.25
N VAL A 18 1.70 2.10 -4.34
CA VAL A 18 2.95 1.35 -4.57
C VAL A 18 3.99 1.70 -3.49
N GLY A 19 4.24 2.99 -3.24
CA GLY A 19 5.20 3.42 -2.23
C GLY A 19 4.83 2.96 -0.81
N LEU A 20 3.54 3.00 -0.47
CA LEU A 20 3.04 2.45 0.80
C LEU A 20 3.24 0.93 0.87
N SER A 21 3.02 0.22 -0.24
CA SER A 21 3.19 -1.23 -0.31
C SER A 21 4.65 -1.62 -0.03
N GLU A 22 5.60 -0.92 -0.65
CA GLU A 22 7.03 -1.12 -0.42
C GLU A 22 7.43 -0.83 1.03
N HIS A 23 6.97 0.28 1.59
CA HIS A 23 7.28 0.64 2.98
C HIS A 23 6.74 -0.38 3.99
N ILE A 24 5.52 -0.89 3.76
CA ILE A 24 4.92 -1.94 4.61
C ILE A 24 5.71 -3.24 4.48
N ARG A 25 6.15 -3.62 3.27
CA ARG A 25 7.01 -4.79 3.06
C ARG A 25 8.24 -4.72 3.94
N GLU A 26 8.97 -3.61 3.87
CA GLU A 26 10.24 -3.44 4.55
C GLU A 26 10.09 -3.33 6.07
N SER A 27 8.98 -2.75 6.54
CA SER A 27 8.81 -2.43 7.97
C SER A 27 8.05 -3.49 8.75
N LEU A 28 7.10 -4.20 8.10
CA LEU A 28 6.13 -5.05 8.78
C LEU A 28 6.16 -6.50 8.31
N VAL A 29 6.47 -6.79 7.05
CA VAL A 29 6.47 -8.16 6.52
C VAL A 29 7.76 -8.88 6.96
N SER A 30 7.61 -9.73 7.98
CA SER A 30 8.70 -10.47 8.64
C SER A 30 8.13 -11.73 9.29
N GLU A 31 8.94 -12.78 9.41
CA GLU A 31 8.54 -14.08 9.99
C GLU A 31 8.05 -13.98 11.45
N ASP A 32 8.51 -12.94 12.17
CA ASP A 32 8.17 -12.71 13.58
C ASP A 32 6.91 -11.84 13.78
N HIS A 33 6.24 -11.43 12.71
CA HIS A 33 5.09 -10.53 12.77
C HIS A 33 3.80 -11.20 12.31
N LEU A 34 2.71 -10.92 13.04
CA LEU A 34 1.34 -11.20 12.58
C LEU A 34 0.73 -9.91 12.05
N ILE A 35 0.40 -9.89 10.76
CA ILE A 35 -0.26 -8.74 10.13
C ILE A 35 -1.76 -9.03 10.03
N ILE A 36 -2.56 -8.11 10.59
CA ILE A 36 -4.02 -8.12 10.49
C ILE A 36 -4.42 -7.05 9.50
N TRP A 37 -4.96 -7.46 8.36
CA TRP A 37 -5.43 -6.55 7.32
C TRP A 37 -6.83 -6.05 7.65
N GLY A 38 -7.08 -4.77 7.38
CA GLY A 38 -8.41 -4.16 7.44
C GLY A 38 -9.14 -4.24 6.09
N SER A 39 -10.39 -3.77 6.08
CA SER A 39 -11.23 -3.77 4.87
C SER A 39 -11.00 -2.58 3.95
N GLY A 40 -11.17 -2.80 2.65
CA GLY A 40 -11.19 -1.76 1.62
C GLY A 40 -10.33 -2.09 0.41
N GLY A 41 -10.64 -1.47 -0.73
CA GLY A 41 -9.92 -1.70 -1.99
C GLY A 41 -8.45 -1.33 -1.92
N THR A 42 -8.10 -0.26 -1.20
CA THR A 42 -6.72 0.20 -1.03
C THR A 42 -5.87 -0.79 -0.24
N LEU A 43 -6.36 -1.27 0.91
CA LEU A 43 -5.63 -2.26 1.72
C LEU A 43 -5.51 -3.59 0.99
N ARG A 44 -6.54 -3.96 0.23
CA ARG A 44 -6.49 -5.11 -0.65
C ARG A 44 -5.36 -4.99 -1.69
N ALA A 45 -5.29 -3.87 -2.41
CA ALA A 45 -4.26 -3.62 -3.40
C ALA A 45 -2.84 -3.64 -2.78
N ILE A 46 -2.69 -3.07 -1.58
CA ILE A 46 -1.42 -3.09 -0.83
C ILE A 46 -1.02 -4.52 -0.45
N GLY A 47 -1.96 -5.33 0.04
CA GLY A 47 -1.68 -6.73 0.39
C GLY A 47 -1.33 -7.58 -0.84
N GLU A 48 -2.08 -7.41 -1.94
CA GLU A 48 -1.81 -8.07 -3.22
C GLU A 48 -0.43 -7.67 -3.78
N ASN A 49 -0.06 -6.40 -3.70
CA ASN A 49 1.29 -5.92 -4.06
C ASN A 49 2.39 -6.55 -3.21
N ASN A 50 2.07 -6.94 -1.98
CA ASN A 50 2.96 -7.64 -1.05
C ASN A 50 2.95 -9.16 -1.22
N GLY A 51 2.14 -9.72 -2.12
CA GLY A 51 2.06 -11.16 -2.39
C GLY A 51 1.01 -11.89 -1.56
N PHE A 52 0.18 -11.17 -0.81
CA PHE A 52 -0.88 -11.75 0.00
C PHE A 52 -2.19 -11.85 -0.78
N GLU A 53 -2.90 -12.97 -0.61
CA GLU A 53 -4.27 -13.12 -1.10
C GLU A 53 -5.24 -12.69 0.01
N LEU A 54 -5.84 -11.50 -0.14
CA LEU A 54 -6.77 -10.93 0.83
C LEU A 54 -8.23 -11.17 0.41
N THR A 55 -9.08 -11.47 1.38
CA THR A 55 -10.51 -11.60 1.14
C THR A 55 -11.15 -10.22 1.10
N THR A 56 -12.21 -10.08 0.31
CA THR A 56 -12.95 -8.82 0.17
C THR A 56 -13.56 -8.34 1.50
N LEU A 57 -13.70 -9.22 2.49
CA LEU A 57 -14.24 -8.90 3.81
C LEU A 57 -13.24 -8.17 4.71
N GLY A 58 -11.95 -8.21 4.39
CA GLY A 58 -10.98 -7.29 4.97
C GLY A 58 -10.62 -7.56 6.42
N ILE A 59 -10.64 -8.82 6.83
CA ILE A 59 -10.10 -9.27 8.11
C ILE A 59 -9.34 -10.55 7.82
N ASP A 60 -8.14 -10.38 7.27
CA ASP A 60 -7.25 -11.48 6.94
C ASP A 60 -6.04 -11.43 7.86
N ALA A 61 -5.65 -12.60 8.35
CA ALA A 61 -4.46 -12.78 9.16
C ALA A 61 -3.43 -13.52 8.30
N THR A 62 -2.31 -12.88 8.02
CA THR A 62 -1.21 -13.47 7.26
C THR A 62 0.00 -13.65 8.16
N TRP A 63 0.64 -14.80 8.03
CA TRP A 63 1.90 -15.16 8.67
C TRP A 63 2.82 -15.67 7.57
N GLU A 64 4.07 -15.17 7.54
CA GLU A 64 5.13 -15.68 6.67
C GLU A 64 6.09 -16.57 7.47
#